data_AF-A0A0G4FYJ6-F1
#
_entry.id   AF-A0A0G4FYJ6-F1
#
_cell.length_a   1.000
_cell.length_b   1.000
_cell.length_c   1.000
_cell.angle_alpha   90.00
_cell.angle_beta   90.00
_cell.angle_gamma   90.00
#
_symmetry.space_group_name_H-M   'P 1'
#
loop_
_entity.id
_entity.type
_entity.pdbx_description
1 polymer ?
#
loop_
_entity_poly.entity_id
_entity_poly.type
_entity_poly.pdbx_seq_one_letter_code
_entity_poly.pdbx_strand_id
1 'polypeptide(L)'
;MSAISSRSSDTDSPVVNGEAVPCIFRHSRVWLLKIKDVGSLRVATRQHSIVDFPPDALRKRLTHSLHSKRLADGSRLDTVLVFDAQTVSEPRVVLPAIWMVEEQRWDEVADVLRLAEQCGRCTLPVRLTADDINRHANKTAYLAAPRVLAQLKMVGPHIDFGNGVTFQLFQHGDTLRAIKDEDGFELDIDPPLPLNHPYQQHRQQHDPPVRSSIDYDRFLGWRSMTGET
;
A
#
# COMPACT_ATOMS: atom_id res chain seq x y z
N MET A 1 35.11 -38.05 5.21
CA MET A 1 34.61 -37.47 6.47
C MET A 1 35.71 -36.61 7.04
N SER A 2 35.57 -35.29 6.99
CA SER A 2 36.50 -34.37 7.64
C SER A 2 35.69 -33.55 8.65
N ALA A 3 36.06 -33.69 9.92
CA ALA A 3 35.45 -32.94 11.01
C ALA A 3 35.94 -31.48 10.94
N ILE A 4 35.02 -30.52 10.82
CA ILE A 4 35.32 -29.11 10.97
C ILE A 4 34.95 -28.74 12.41
N SER A 5 35.98 -28.56 13.24
CA SER A 5 35.86 -27.97 14.57
C SER A 5 36.26 -26.50 14.45
N SER A 6 35.35 -25.59 14.77
CA SER A 6 35.65 -24.15 14.87
C SER A 6 34.95 -23.58 16.11
N ARG A 7 35.72 -22.95 17.00
CA ARG A 7 35.21 -22.32 18.22
C ARG A 7 34.80 -20.87 17.94
N SER A 8 33.87 -20.35 18.74
CA SER A 8 33.27 -19.01 18.70
C SER A 8 34.24 -17.80 18.71
N SER A 9 35.54 -18.02 18.81
CA SER A 9 36.58 -16.98 18.91
C SER A 9 37.50 -16.90 17.67
N ASP A 10 37.33 -17.76 16.66
CA ASP A 10 38.09 -17.63 15.42
C ASP A 10 37.55 -16.46 14.58
N THR A 11 38.40 -15.47 14.33
CA THR A 11 38.09 -14.28 13.51
C THR A 11 38.28 -14.49 12.01
N ASP A 12 38.76 -15.66 11.59
CA ASP A 12 38.95 -15.97 10.17
C ASP A 12 37.70 -16.63 9.59
N SER A 13 37.20 -16.04 8.49
CA SER A 13 35.99 -16.47 7.81
C SER A 13 36.20 -17.83 7.13
N PRO A 14 35.21 -18.76 7.16
CA PRO A 14 35.35 -20.03 6.46
C PRO A 14 35.44 -19.82 4.94
N VAL A 15 36.37 -20.55 4.31
CA VAL A 15 36.67 -20.48 2.87
C VAL A 15 36.06 -21.68 2.16
N VAL A 16 35.35 -21.44 1.06
CA VAL A 16 34.87 -22.48 0.14
C VAL A 16 35.39 -22.15 -1.26
N ASN A 17 36.12 -23.07 -1.90
CA ASN A 17 36.72 -22.91 -3.23
C ASN A 17 37.63 -21.69 -3.42
N GLY A 18 38.35 -21.27 -2.37
CA GLY A 18 39.32 -20.16 -2.45
C GLY A 18 38.71 -18.76 -2.34
N GLU A 19 37.39 -18.62 -2.18
CA GLU A 19 36.75 -17.36 -1.85
C GLU A 19 36.32 -17.36 -0.37
N ALA A 20 36.74 -16.32 0.35
CA ALA A 20 36.29 -16.05 1.71
C ALA A 20 34.85 -15.54 1.68
N VAL A 21 33.94 -16.24 2.36
CA VAL A 21 32.54 -15.83 2.48
C VAL A 21 32.39 -15.00 3.76
N PRO A 22 32.19 -13.67 3.69
CA PRO A 22 31.91 -12.88 4.87
C PRO A 22 30.45 -13.10 5.24
N CYS A 23 30.19 -13.99 6.20
CA CYS A 23 28.87 -14.08 6.80
C CYS A 23 28.64 -12.85 7.70
N ILE A 24 27.66 -12.01 7.37
CA ILE A 24 27.22 -10.91 8.23
C ILE A 24 25.78 -11.17 8.67
N PHE A 25 25.62 -11.87 9.79
CA PHE A 25 24.48 -11.66 10.68
C PHE A 25 25.00 -10.91 11.91
N ARG A 26 24.84 -9.59 11.91
CA ARG A 26 25.18 -8.77 13.07
C ARG A 26 23.92 -8.11 13.63
N HIS A 27 23.36 -8.73 14.66
CA HIS A 27 22.54 -8.10 15.70
C HIS A 27 21.44 -7.14 15.21
N SER A 28 20.23 -7.69 15.04
CA SER A 28 18.93 -7.00 15.21
C SER A 28 18.71 -5.63 14.56
N ARG A 29 19.45 -5.28 13.50
CA ARG A 29 19.26 -4.03 12.74
C ARG A 29 19.09 -4.35 11.25
N VAL A 30 17.89 -4.13 10.74
CA VAL A 30 17.59 -4.19 9.31
C VAL A 30 18.26 -2.98 8.64
N TRP A 31 19.28 -3.21 7.83
CA TRP A 31 19.86 -2.19 6.96
C TRP A 31 19.28 -2.33 5.56
N LEU A 32 18.85 -1.20 4.97
CA LEU A 32 18.43 -1.08 3.58
C LEU A 32 19.65 -1.29 2.67
N LEU A 33 19.65 -2.41 1.94
CA LEU A 33 20.67 -2.71 0.92
C LEU A 33 20.52 -1.75 -0.27
N LYS A 34 21.64 -1.17 -0.73
CA LYS A 34 21.69 -0.32 -1.93
C LYS A 34 22.03 -1.17 -3.17
N ILE A 35 21.83 -0.63 -4.37
CA ILE A 35 21.98 -1.31 -5.68
C ILE A 35 23.28 -2.13 -5.85
N LYS A 36 24.38 -1.77 -5.17
CA LYS A 36 25.64 -2.53 -5.17
C LYS A 36 25.59 -3.87 -4.42
N ASP A 37 24.55 -4.10 -3.62
CA ASP A 37 24.33 -5.32 -2.85
C ASP A 37 23.49 -6.37 -3.62
N VAL A 38 23.06 -6.05 -4.86
CA VAL A 38 22.23 -6.93 -5.71
C VAL A 38 22.95 -8.21 -6.12
N GLY A 39 24.29 -8.17 -6.22
CA GLY A 39 25.11 -9.35 -6.49
C GLY A 39 25.05 -10.38 -5.36
N SER A 40 25.14 -9.93 -4.11
CA SER A 40 24.96 -10.76 -2.92
C SER A 40 23.51 -11.22 -2.75
N LEU A 41 22.54 -10.41 -3.17
CA LEU A 41 21.14 -10.76 -3.15
C LEU A 41 20.81 -11.90 -4.11
N ARG A 42 21.42 -11.96 -5.31
CA ARG A 42 21.19 -13.06 -6.28
C ARG A 42 21.61 -14.43 -5.74
N VAL A 43 22.74 -14.48 -5.04
CA VAL A 43 23.24 -15.71 -4.41
C VAL A 43 22.37 -16.08 -3.22
N ALA A 44 21.98 -15.12 -2.38
CA ALA A 44 21.03 -15.34 -1.30
C ALA A 44 19.66 -15.82 -1.84
N THR A 45 19.11 -15.23 -2.91
CA THR A 45 17.81 -15.64 -3.48
C THR A 45 17.80 -17.06 -4.06
N ARG A 46 18.95 -17.59 -4.53
CA ARG A 46 19.01 -19.01 -4.93
C ARG A 46 18.90 -19.97 -3.74
N GLN A 47 19.27 -19.53 -2.53
CA GLN A 47 19.11 -20.30 -1.28
C GLN A 47 17.82 -19.94 -0.53
N HIS A 48 17.28 -18.73 -0.72
CA HIS A 48 16.13 -18.18 0.01
C HIS A 48 14.75 -18.44 -0.62
N SER A 49 14.67 -19.24 -1.69
CA SER A 49 13.40 -19.73 -2.24
C SER A 49 12.58 -20.57 -1.24
N ILE A 50 13.10 -20.82 -0.03
CA ILE A 50 12.52 -21.64 1.03
C ILE A 50 12.77 -20.95 2.39
N VAL A 51 12.45 -19.67 2.53
CA VAL A 51 12.49 -19.00 3.85
C VAL A 51 11.11 -18.45 4.18
N ASP A 52 10.39 -19.19 5.02
CA ASP A 52 9.31 -18.64 5.80
C ASP A 52 9.90 -17.54 6.68
N PHE A 53 9.63 -16.27 6.36
CA PHE A 53 10.00 -15.19 7.25
C PHE A 53 9.17 -15.32 8.53
N PRO A 54 9.81 -15.37 9.72
CA PRO A 54 9.07 -15.41 10.97
C PRO A 54 8.06 -14.25 11.02
N PRO A 55 6.79 -14.50 11.39
CA PRO A 55 5.76 -13.45 11.42
C PRO A 55 6.17 -12.22 12.23
N ASP A 56 6.91 -12.40 13.32
CA ASP A 56 7.46 -11.31 14.13
C ASP A 56 8.47 -10.43 13.36
N ALA A 57 9.32 -11.04 12.52
CA ALA A 57 10.27 -10.29 11.71
C ALA A 57 9.55 -9.44 10.67
N LEU A 58 8.50 -9.99 10.04
CA LEU A 58 7.66 -9.26 9.09
C LEU A 58 6.91 -8.11 9.77
N ARG A 59 6.28 -8.35 10.92
CA ARG A 59 5.60 -7.30 11.68
C ARG A 59 6.54 -6.17 12.10
N LYS A 60 7.73 -6.50 12.61
CA LYS A 60 8.76 -5.50 12.95
C LYS A 60 9.17 -4.67 11.74
N ARG A 61 9.34 -5.30 10.57
CA ARG A 61 9.61 -4.58 9.32
C ARG A 61 8.46 -3.66 8.95
N LEU A 62 7.21 -4.14 8.98
CA LEU A 62 6.04 -3.32 8.68
C LEU A 62 5.96 -2.08 9.57
N THR A 63 6.12 -2.24 10.89
CA THR A 63 6.14 -1.12 11.83
C THR A 63 7.27 -0.14 11.52
N HIS A 64 8.48 -0.64 11.22
CA HIS A 64 9.61 0.20 10.85
C HIS A 64 9.36 0.97 9.54
N SER A 65 8.83 0.29 8.52
CA SER A 65 8.54 0.89 7.21
C SER A 65 7.44 1.94 7.33
N LEU A 66 6.38 1.69 8.10
CA LEU A 66 5.37 2.71 8.42
C LEU A 66 5.98 3.90 9.15
N HIS A 67 6.83 3.64 10.14
CA HIS A 67 7.42 4.69 10.96
C HIS A 67 8.33 5.62 10.13
N SER A 68 9.06 5.04 9.19
CA SER A 68 10.05 5.73 8.35
C SER A 68 9.46 6.35 7.09
N LYS A 69 8.30 5.89 6.60
CA LYS A 69 7.66 6.45 5.40
C LYS A 69 7.20 7.88 5.66
N ARG A 70 7.72 8.80 4.83
CA ARG A 70 7.36 10.21 4.82
C ARG A 70 6.42 10.51 3.65
N LEU A 71 5.47 11.39 3.90
CA LEU A 71 4.63 12.00 2.88
C LEU A 71 5.33 13.25 2.32
N ALA A 72 4.82 13.78 1.21
CA ALA A 72 5.40 14.94 0.51
C ALA A 72 5.46 16.19 1.40
N ASP A 73 4.54 16.33 2.36
CA ASP A 73 4.50 17.40 3.35
C ASP A 73 5.48 17.21 4.53
N GLY A 74 6.27 16.12 4.53
CA GLY A 74 7.24 15.78 5.57
C GLY A 74 6.65 15.08 6.80
N SER A 75 5.34 14.94 6.89
CA SER A 75 4.69 14.14 7.94
C SER A 75 4.92 12.64 7.74
N ARG A 76 4.56 11.84 8.73
CA ARG A 76 4.80 10.39 8.75
C ARG A 76 3.51 9.66 8.37
N LEU A 77 3.61 8.62 7.54
CA LEU A 77 2.45 7.86 7.10
C LEU A 77 1.66 7.26 8.29
N ASP A 78 2.35 6.87 9.36
CA ASP A 78 1.72 6.31 10.56
C ASP A 78 0.85 7.29 11.36
N THR A 79 0.89 8.59 11.04
CA THR A 79 -0.03 9.60 11.60
C THR A 79 -1.41 9.59 10.94
N VAL A 80 -1.51 9.07 9.71
CA VAL A 80 -2.77 9.02 8.96
C VAL A 80 -3.29 7.60 8.79
N LEU A 81 -2.40 6.60 8.79
CA LEU A 81 -2.75 5.20 8.54
C LEU A 81 -1.89 4.23 9.35
N VAL A 82 -2.53 3.24 9.96
CA VAL A 82 -1.88 2.12 10.65
C VAL A 82 -2.51 0.80 10.24
N PHE A 83 -1.82 -0.32 10.48
CA PHE A 83 -2.38 -1.65 10.31
C PHE A 83 -2.83 -2.22 11.66
N ASP A 84 -3.96 -2.90 11.65
CA ASP A 84 -4.45 -3.66 12.78
C ASP A 84 -3.56 -4.88 13.04
N ALA A 85 -2.85 -4.89 14.16
CA ALA A 85 -1.85 -5.90 14.46
C ALA A 85 -2.45 -7.31 14.71
N GLN A 86 -3.76 -7.41 14.98
CA GLN A 86 -4.42 -8.70 15.21
C GLN A 86 -4.75 -9.38 13.88
N THR A 87 -5.36 -8.63 12.96
CA THR A 87 -5.79 -9.13 11.64
C THR A 87 -4.62 -9.15 10.64
N VAL A 88 -3.73 -8.15 10.68
CA VAL A 88 -2.52 -8.08 9.83
C VAL A 88 -1.34 -8.74 10.54
N SER A 89 -1.49 -10.03 10.82
CA SER A 89 -0.51 -10.83 11.59
C SER A 89 0.12 -11.96 10.78
N GLU A 90 -0.64 -12.50 9.83
CA GLU A 90 -0.25 -13.62 8.96
C GLU A 90 0.66 -13.16 7.81
N PRO A 91 1.71 -13.92 7.43
CA PRO A 91 2.62 -13.55 6.35
C PRO A 91 1.92 -13.18 5.03
N ARG A 92 0.83 -13.88 4.70
CA ARG A 92 0.02 -13.64 3.49
C ARG A 92 -0.62 -12.23 3.43
N VAL A 93 -0.81 -11.58 4.57
CA VAL A 93 -1.38 -10.23 4.69
C VAL A 93 -0.30 -9.19 4.99
N VAL A 94 0.67 -9.54 5.85
CA VAL A 94 1.76 -8.65 6.23
C VAL A 94 2.68 -8.32 5.05
N LEU A 95 2.96 -9.29 4.15
CA LEU A 95 3.79 -9.03 2.97
C LEU A 95 3.17 -8.02 2.00
N PRO A 96 1.88 -8.12 1.62
CA PRO A 96 1.18 -7.05 0.92
C PRO A 96 1.24 -5.70 1.65
N ALA A 97 1.01 -5.67 2.97
CA ALA A 97 1.08 -4.42 3.74
C ALA A 97 2.47 -3.76 3.66
N ILE A 98 3.54 -4.55 3.82
CA ILE A 98 4.92 -4.08 3.67
C ILE A 98 5.13 -3.51 2.27
N TRP A 99 4.75 -4.25 1.23
CA TRP A 99 4.89 -3.80 -0.15
C TRP A 99 4.13 -2.48 -0.40
N MET A 100 2.91 -2.34 0.12
CA MET A 100 2.12 -1.11 -0.02
C MET A 100 2.77 0.10 0.66
N VAL A 101 3.38 -0.08 1.83
CA VAL A 101 4.05 1.01 2.54
C VAL A 101 5.37 1.38 1.84
N GLU A 102 6.15 0.39 1.45
CA GLU A 102 7.49 0.61 0.90
C GLU A 102 7.42 1.13 -0.54
N GLU A 103 6.59 0.53 -1.39
CA GLU A 103 6.60 0.75 -2.84
C GLU A 103 5.56 1.75 -3.34
N GLN A 104 4.51 2.03 -2.57
CA GLN A 104 3.45 2.95 -3.01
C GLN A 104 3.61 4.34 -2.38
N ARG A 105 3.11 5.34 -3.12
CA ARG A 105 2.88 6.69 -2.60
C ARG A 105 1.51 6.75 -1.94
N TRP A 106 1.37 7.58 -0.92
CA TRP A 106 0.15 7.70 -0.11
C TRP A 106 -0.31 9.16 0.05
N ASP A 107 0.33 10.09 -0.65
CA ASP A 107 0.15 11.53 -0.43
C ASP A 107 -1.31 11.97 -0.66
N GLU A 108 -1.90 11.58 -1.78
CA GLU A 108 -3.26 11.95 -2.15
C GLU A 108 -4.28 11.34 -1.19
N VAL A 109 -4.05 10.09 -0.78
CA VAL A 109 -4.93 9.39 0.17
C VAL A 109 -4.80 9.97 1.57
N ALA A 110 -3.60 10.37 1.97
CA ALA A 110 -3.38 11.06 3.24
C ALA A 110 -4.13 12.40 3.27
N ASP A 111 -4.12 13.16 2.17
CA ASP A 111 -4.86 14.41 2.07
C ASP A 111 -6.38 14.19 2.13
N VAL A 112 -6.89 13.15 1.45
CA VAL A 112 -8.30 12.74 1.56
C VAL A 112 -8.67 12.38 3.00
N LEU A 113 -7.83 11.59 3.68
CA LEU A 113 -8.06 11.16 5.06
C LEU A 113 -8.04 12.33 6.07
N ARG A 114 -7.14 13.29 5.88
CA ARG A 114 -7.10 14.51 6.72
C ARG A 114 -8.31 15.40 6.50
N LEU A 115 -8.71 15.58 5.24
CA LEU A 115 -9.92 16.34 4.94
C LEU A 115 -11.15 15.66 5.57
N ALA A 116 -11.24 14.33 5.46
CA ALA A 116 -12.29 13.56 6.09
C ALA A 116 -12.31 13.72 7.62
N GLU A 117 -11.15 13.68 8.28
CA GLU A 117 -11.05 13.93 9.73
C GLU A 117 -11.50 15.35 10.12
N GLN A 118 -11.04 16.37 9.39
CA GLN A 118 -11.46 17.76 9.60
C GLN A 118 -12.99 17.95 9.44
N CYS A 119 -13.59 17.14 8.57
CA CYS A 119 -15.04 17.12 8.36
C CYS A 119 -15.78 16.19 9.34
N GLY A 120 -15.10 15.60 10.31
CA GLY A 120 -15.67 14.67 11.29
C GLY A 120 -16.14 13.34 10.68
N ARG A 121 -15.62 12.95 9.51
CA ARG A 121 -16.02 11.75 8.75
C ARG A 121 -15.16 10.53 9.03
N CYS A 122 -13.99 10.69 9.63
CA CYS A 122 -13.19 9.59 10.14
C CYS A 122 -12.33 10.05 11.32
N THR A 123 -11.64 9.10 11.95
CA THR A 123 -10.63 9.40 12.99
C THR A 123 -9.28 8.91 12.52
N LEU A 124 -8.26 9.75 12.66
CA LEU A 124 -6.89 9.39 12.32
C LEU A 124 -6.11 8.87 13.54
N PRO A 125 -5.16 7.94 13.34
CA PRO A 125 -4.89 7.25 12.08
C PRO A 125 -5.99 6.22 11.75
N VAL A 126 -6.33 6.08 10.46
CA VAL A 126 -7.22 5.01 9.99
C VAL A 126 -6.53 3.65 10.17
N ARG A 127 -7.26 2.69 10.73
CA ARG A 127 -6.74 1.35 11.04
C ARG A 127 -7.18 0.36 9.97
N LEU A 128 -6.26 -0.02 9.08
CA LEU A 128 -6.50 -1.03 8.06
C LEU A 128 -6.40 -2.45 8.62
N THR A 129 -7.40 -3.26 8.29
CA THR A 129 -7.51 -4.67 8.64
C THR A 129 -7.04 -5.58 7.51
N ALA A 130 -6.96 -6.88 7.78
CA ALA A 130 -6.75 -7.87 6.72
C ALA A 130 -7.81 -7.81 5.62
N ASP A 131 -9.08 -7.55 5.99
CA ASP A 131 -10.17 -7.48 5.01
C ASP A 131 -10.01 -6.29 4.08
N ASP A 132 -9.54 -5.15 4.59
CA ASP A 132 -9.23 -3.98 3.76
C ASP A 132 -8.15 -4.30 2.73
N ILE A 133 -7.07 -4.97 3.15
CA ILE A 133 -5.96 -5.38 2.27
C ILE A 133 -6.44 -6.39 1.23
N ASN A 134 -7.27 -7.36 1.65
CA ASN A 134 -7.77 -8.44 0.80
C ASN A 134 -8.88 -8.01 -0.17
N ARG A 135 -9.33 -6.75 -0.14
CA ARG A 135 -10.19 -6.20 -1.21
C ARG A 135 -9.53 -6.24 -2.58
N HIS A 136 -8.21 -6.39 -2.61
CA HIS A 136 -7.45 -6.76 -3.80
C HIS A 136 -7.03 -8.23 -3.67
N ALA A 137 -7.45 -9.05 -4.64
CA ALA A 137 -7.13 -10.48 -4.62
C ALA A 137 -5.62 -10.78 -4.66
N ASN A 138 -4.85 -9.90 -5.30
CA ASN A 138 -3.39 -9.98 -5.41
C ASN A 138 -2.80 -8.65 -5.88
N LYS A 139 -1.46 -8.58 -5.93
CA LYS A 139 -0.72 -7.40 -6.41
C LYS A 139 -1.07 -7.01 -7.85
N THR A 140 -1.34 -7.96 -8.74
CA THR A 140 -1.73 -7.66 -10.13
C THR A 140 -3.09 -6.98 -10.18
N ALA A 141 -4.06 -7.45 -9.40
CA ALA A 141 -5.37 -6.83 -9.28
C ALA A 141 -5.27 -5.41 -8.71
N TYR A 142 -4.40 -5.19 -7.71
CA TYR A 142 -4.12 -3.86 -7.19
C TYR A 142 -3.56 -2.92 -8.27
N LEU A 143 -2.57 -3.38 -9.04
CA LEU A 143 -1.90 -2.60 -10.07
C LEU A 143 -2.72 -2.42 -11.36
N ALA A 144 -3.83 -3.13 -11.50
CA ALA A 144 -4.74 -3.00 -12.64
C ALA A 144 -5.60 -1.73 -12.56
N ALA A 145 -5.78 -1.16 -11.37
CA ALA A 145 -6.48 0.10 -11.17
C ALA A 145 -5.49 1.26 -10.97
N PRO A 146 -5.91 2.52 -11.25
CA PRO A 146 -5.19 3.70 -10.80
C PRO A 146 -4.85 3.59 -9.32
N ARG A 147 -3.60 3.90 -8.95
CA ARG A 147 -3.08 3.70 -7.58
C ARG A 147 -3.99 4.32 -6.53
N VAL A 148 -4.42 5.58 -6.73
CA VAL A 148 -5.27 6.28 -5.77
C VAL A 148 -6.61 5.56 -5.59
N LEU A 149 -7.23 5.06 -6.66
CA LEU A 149 -8.47 4.28 -6.57
C LEU A 149 -8.25 2.94 -5.87
N ALA A 150 -7.14 2.25 -6.15
CA ALA A 150 -6.79 1.01 -5.45
C ALA A 150 -6.65 1.24 -3.94
N GLN A 151 -6.05 2.36 -3.54
CA GLN A 151 -5.91 2.73 -2.13
C GLN A 151 -7.21 3.17 -1.49
N LEU A 152 -8.01 3.99 -2.18
CA LEU A 152 -9.33 4.41 -1.74
C LEU A 152 -10.29 3.22 -1.57
N LYS A 153 -10.15 2.14 -2.35
CA LYS A 153 -10.91 0.90 -2.13
C LYS A 153 -10.60 0.28 -0.76
N MET A 154 -9.37 0.43 -0.26
CA MET A 154 -8.97 -0.09 1.05
C MET A 154 -9.32 0.84 2.20
N VAL A 155 -9.04 2.15 2.07
CA VAL A 155 -9.28 3.12 3.17
C VAL A 155 -10.71 3.63 3.21
N GLY A 156 -11.41 3.59 2.07
CA GLY A 156 -12.73 4.16 1.87
C GLY A 156 -13.76 3.80 2.92
N PRO A 157 -13.90 2.50 3.26
CA PRO A 157 -14.91 2.05 4.22
C PRO A 157 -14.71 2.61 5.64
N HIS A 158 -13.58 3.26 5.92
CA HIS A 158 -13.32 3.98 7.16
C HIS A 158 -13.73 5.47 7.11
N ILE A 159 -14.26 5.94 5.99
CA ILE A 159 -14.71 7.32 5.78
C ILE A 159 -16.24 7.35 5.72
N ASP A 160 -16.86 7.96 6.74
CA ASP A 160 -18.30 8.12 6.85
C ASP A 160 -18.82 9.22 5.90
N PHE A 161 -19.54 8.80 4.87
CA PHE A 161 -20.18 9.68 3.90
C PHE A 161 -21.58 10.12 4.37
N GLY A 162 -22.01 9.71 5.55
CA GLY A 162 -23.26 10.08 6.20
C GLY A 162 -24.41 9.13 5.86
N ASN A 163 -25.51 9.21 6.62
CA ASN A 163 -26.71 8.39 6.42
C ASN A 163 -26.43 6.88 6.41
N GLY A 164 -25.42 6.43 7.17
CA GLY A 164 -25.02 5.01 7.21
C GLY A 164 -24.23 4.54 5.99
N VAL A 165 -23.81 5.44 5.11
CA VAL A 165 -23.02 5.14 3.91
C VAL A 165 -21.57 5.54 4.15
N THR A 166 -20.64 4.66 3.80
CA THR A 166 -19.20 4.94 3.77
C THR A 166 -18.71 5.10 2.33
N PHE A 167 -17.54 5.67 2.13
CA PHE A 167 -16.94 5.68 0.80
C PHE A 167 -16.60 4.24 0.38
N GLN A 168 -17.13 3.80 -0.75
CA GLN A 168 -16.85 2.47 -1.29
C GLN A 168 -16.61 2.55 -2.79
N LEU A 169 -15.80 1.62 -3.30
CA LEU A 169 -15.57 1.45 -4.73
C LEU A 169 -15.99 0.04 -5.14
N PHE A 170 -16.91 -0.04 -6.09
CA PHE A 170 -17.49 -1.26 -6.60
C PHE A 170 -17.04 -1.49 -8.04
N GLN A 171 -16.55 -2.69 -8.34
CA GLN A 171 -16.26 -3.09 -9.71
C GLN A 171 -17.51 -3.72 -10.30
N HIS A 172 -18.07 -3.14 -11.36
CA HIS A 172 -19.26 -3.63 -12.05
C HIS A 172 -18.95 -3.87 -13.53
N GLY A 173 -18.57 -5.10 -13.87
CA GLY A 173 -18.05 -5.40 -15.21
C GLY A 173 -16.80 -4.57 -15.50
N ASP A 174 -16.83 -3.79 -16.59
CA ASP A 174 -15.73 -2.90 -16.99
C ASP A 174 -15.82 -1.49 -16.38
N THR A 175 -16.88 -1.19 -15.63
CA THR A 175 -17.05 0.12 -14.97
C THR A 175 -16.69 0.04 -13.49
N LEU A 176 -16.22 1.17 -12.97
CA LEU A 176 -15.98 1.36 -11.54
C LEU A 176 -17.05 2.31 -11.00
N ARG A 177 -17.71 1.96 -9.89
CA ARG A 177 -18.71 2.79 -9.22
C ARG A 177 -18.25 3.23 -7.85
N ALA A 178 -18.66 4.43 -7.42
CA ALA A 178 -18.30 4.98 -6.12
C ALA A 178 -19.53 5.24 -5.25
N ILE A 179 -19.40 5.07 -3.93
CA ILE A 179 -20.45 5.32 -2.91
C ILE A 179 -21.58 4.27 -2.94
N LYS A 180 -22.20 4.01 -4.10
CA LYS A 180 -23.22 2.97 -4.30
C LYS A 180 -22.90 2.12 -5.53
N ASP A 181 -23.29 0.85 -5.52
CA ASP A 181 -23.21 -0.04 -6.70
C ASP A 181 -24.49 0.09 -7.55
N GLU A 182 -24.71 1.29 -8.10
CA GLU A 182 -25.91 1.63 -8.88
C GLU A 182 -25.51 2.42 -10.14
N ASP A 183 -26.36 2.36 -11.16
CA ASP A 183 -26.23 3.23 -12.34
C ASP A 183 -26.26 4.72 -11.91
N GLY A 184 -25.42 5.54 -12.52
CA GLY A 184 -25.21 6.95 -12.18
C GLY A 184 -24.11 7.19 -11.15
N PHE A 185 -23.58 6.14 -10.52
CA PHE A 185 -22.44 6.23 -9.60
C PHE A 185 -21.12 5.82 -10.27
N GLU A 186 -21.08 5.74 -11.60
CA GLU A 186 -19.86 5.43 -12.35
C GLU A 186 -18.78 6.51 -12.23
N LEU A 187 -17.54 6.02 -12.18
CA LEU A 187 -16.32 6.79 -12.34
C LEU A 187 -15.81 6.59 -13.77
N ASP A 188 -15.55 7.71 -14.43
CA ASP A 188 -14.90 7.75 -15.74
C ASP A 188 -13.39 7.83 -15.50
N ILE A 189 -12.68 6.74 -15.81
CA ILE A 189 -11.24 6.62 -15.62
C ILE A 189 -10.53 6.99 -16.92
N ASP A 190 -9.59 7.91 -16.82
CA ASP A 190 -8.87 8.51 -17.94
C ASP A 190 -9.79 9.17 -18.98
N PRO A 191 -10.71 10.07 -18.57
CA PRO A 191 -11.58 10.76 -19.50
C PRO A 191 -10.74 11.59 -20.50
N PRO A 192 -11.21 11.75 -21.74
CA PRO A 192 -10.59 12.67 -22.67
C PRO A 192 -10.60 14.09 -22.08
N LEU A 193 -9.40 14.65 -21.90
CA LEU A 193 -9.23 16.00 -21.36
C LEU A 193 -9.05 17.02 -22.50
N PRO A 194 -9.59 18.25 -22.36
CA PRO A 194 -9.31 19.34 -23.27
C PRO A 194 -7.80 19.60 -23.43
N LEU A 195 -7.41 20.19 -24.56
CA LEU A 195 -6.03 20.59 -24.79
C LEU A 195 -5.58 21.60 -23.72
N ASN A 196 -4.38 21.41 -23.16
CA ASN A 196 -3.79 22.21 -22.08
C ASN A 196 -4.53 22.13 -20.73
N HIS A 197 -5.28 21.06 -20.48
CA HIS A 197 -5.90 20.85 -19.17
C HIS A 197 -4.81 20.78 -18.07
N PRO A 198 -4.92 21.48 -16.93
CA PRO A 198 -3.89 21.49 -15.88
C PRO A 198 -3.43 20.10 -15.42
N TYR A 199 -4.36 19.13 -15.31
CA TYR A 199 -4.02 17.73 -15.03
C TYR A 199 -3.00 17.12 -15.99
N GLN A 200 -2.93 17.54 -17.25
CA GLN A 200 -1.95 17.03 -18.21
C GLN A 200 -0.51 17.29 -17.75
N GLN A 201 -0.27 18.36 -16.98
CA GLN A 201 1.06 18.70 -16.46
C GLN A 201 1.53 17.75 -15.35
N HIS A 202 0.60 17.15 -14.61
CA HIS A 202 0.89 16.30 -13.45
C HIS A 202 0.51 14.83 -13.67
N ARG A 203 0.07 14.49 -14.89
CA ARG A 203 -0.40 13.15 -15.23
C ARG A 203 0.72 12.12 -15.08
N GLN A 204 0.50 11.11 -14.26
CA GLN A 204 1.39 9.95 -14.15
C GLN A 204 0.75 8.76 -14.86
N GLN A 205 1.57 7.91 -15.49
CA GLN A 205 1.06 6.76 -16.27
C GLN A 205 0.20 5.81 -15.42
N HIS A 206 0.51 5.66 -14.14
CA HIS A 206 -0.18 4.78 -13.19
C HIS A 206 -1.23 5.53 -12.33
N ASP A 207 -1.51 6.79 -12.68
CA ASP A 207 -2.44 7.65 -11.96
C ASP A 207 -3.19 8.56 -12.97
N PRO A 208 -4.01 7.96 -13.88
CA PRO A 208 -4.80 8.73 -14.81
C PRO A 208 -5.86 9.59 -14.09
N PRO A 209 -6.32 10.69 -14.72
CA PRO A 209 -7.41 11.49 -14.18
C PRO A 209 -8.68 10.64 -14.00
N VAL A 210 -9.48 11.01 -13.02
CA VAL A 210 -10.79 10.39 -12.75
C VAL A 210 -11.84 11.49 -12.74
N ARG A 211 -12.95 11.27 -13.44
CA ARG A 211 -14.11 12.16 -13.42
C ARG A 211 -15.30 11.45 -12.80
N SER A 212 -16.02 12.16 -11.94
CA SER A 212 -17.30 11.72 -11.39
C SER A 212 -18.37 12.78 -11.64
N SER A 213 -19.62 12.34 -11.81
CA SER A 213 -20.81 13.19 -11.86
C SER A 213 -21.64 13.07 -10.57
N ILE A 214 -21.05 12.56 -9.49
CA ILE A 214 -21.75 12.27 -8.25
C ILE A 214 -21.69 13.50 -7.35
N ASP A 215 -22.83 13.91 -6.81
CA ASP A 215 -22.96 15.07 -5.91
C ASP A 215 -23.77 14.70 -4.66
N TYR A 216 -23.63 15.49 -3.60
CA TYR A 216 -24.39 15.34 -2.36
C TYR A 216 -25.48 16.40 -2.25
N ASP A 217 -26.73 15.96 -2.29
CA ASP A 217 -27.88 16.78 -1.93
C ASP A 217 -28.21 16.63 -0.43
N ARG A 218 -28.51 17.75 0.24
CA ARG A 218 -28.78 17.76 1.69
C ARG A 218 -30.04 16.97 2.07
N PHE A 219 -31.02 16.87 1.19
CA PHE A 219 -32.32 16.22 1.46
C PHE A 219 -32.40 14.80 0.87
N LEU A 220 -31.80 14.60 -0.31
CA LEU A 220 -31.85 13.35 -1.07
C LEU A 220 -30.59 12.48 -0.89
N GLY A 221 -29.54 13.03 -0.29
CA GLY A 221 -28.25 12.36 -0.14
C GLY A 221 -27.45 12.33 -1.44
N TRP A 222 -26.61 11.31 -1.58
CA TRP A 222 -25.76 11.14 -2.77
C TRP A 222 -26.60 10.83 -4.02
N ARG A 223 -26.37 11.58 -5.09
CA ARG A 223 -27.07 11.46 -6.38
C ARG A 223 -26.11 11.61 -7.57
N SER A 224 -26.48 11.03 -8.71
CA SER A 224 -25.85 11.37 -9.98
C SER A 224 -26.40 12.67 -10.53
N MET A 225 -25.53 13.49 -11.13
CA MET A 225 -25.90 14.65 -11.93
C MET A 225 -26.25 14.29 -13.39
N THR A 226 -26.20 13.02 -13.80
CA THR A 226 -26.54 12.58 -15.17
C THR A 226 -28.04 12.39 -15.45
N GLY A 227 -28.91 13.04 -14.69
CA GLY A 227 -30.36 13.06 -14.93
C GLY A 227 -30.90 14.48 -15.05
N GLU A 228 -30.79 15.08 -16.24
CA GLU A 228 -31.64 16.15 -16.83
C GLU A 228 -30.89 16.85 -17.97
N THR A 229 -31.05 16.35 -19.20
CA THR A 229 -31.13 17.16 -20.45
C THR A 229 -31.96 16.39 -21.46
#